data_AF-A0A933YKR2-F1
#
_entry.id   AF-A0A933YKR2-F1
#
_cell.length_a   1.000
_cell.length_b   1.000
_cell.length_c   1.000
_cell.angle_alpha   90.00
_cell.angle_beta   90.00
_cell.angle_gamma   90.00
#
_symmetry.space_group_name_H-M   'P 1'
#
loop_
_entity.id
_entity.type
_entity.pdbx_description
1 polymer ?
#
loop_
_entity_poly.entity_id
_entity_poly.type
_entity_poly.pdbx_seq_one_letter_code
_entity_poly.pdbx_strand_id
1 'polypeptide(L)'
;MHTQGTSKTIELALSLDPTGYPSGKDNIVWGTFDARQAETIAGSLKAQQIVCQVQKKKISTNTLYLLAVGEEREASEAMDFIWREGSGLRLKPDWSYADGEMNTSFELWINGR
;
A
#
# COMPACT_ATOMS: atom_id res chain seq x y z
N MET A 1 37.62 -4.82 -30.20
CA MET A 1 36.77 -3.70 -29.76
C MET A 1 35.33 -4.04 -30.14
N HIS A 2 34.51 -4.54 -29.21
CA HIS A 2 33.05 -4.63 -29.33
C HIS A 2 32.50 -4.78 -27.91
N THR A 3 31.95 -3.71 -27.37
CA THR A 3 31.28 -3.67 -26.06
C THR A 3 29.90 -4.29 -26.21
N GLN A 4 29.70 -5.48 -25.66
CA GLN A 4 28.35 -6.01 -25.43
C GLN A 4 27.79 -5.30 -24.20
N GLY A 5 26.77 -4.47 -24.41
CA GLY A 5 25.98 -3.89 -23.33
C GLY A 5 25.25 -5.00 -22.60
N THR A 6 25.69 -5.32 -21.38
CA THR A 6 24.91 -6.11 -20.45
C THR A 6 23.65 -5.33 -20.10
N SER A 7 22.51 -5.73 -20.69
CA SER A 7 21.21 -5.31 -20.19
C SER A 7 21.11 -5.80 -18.75
N LYS A 8 21.22 -4.88 -17.79
CA LYS A 8 20.87 -5.15 -16.40
C LYS A 8 19.35 -5.25 -16.36
N THR A 9 18.82 -6.45 -16.59
CA THR A 9 17.47 -6.79 -16.17
C THR A 9 17.47 -6.67 -14.66
N ILE A 10 16.91 -5.57 -14.16
CA ILE A 10 16.61 -5.45 -12.75
C ILE A 10 15.39 -6.35 -12.54
N GLU A 11 15.63 -7.62 -12.21
CA GLU A 11 14.61 -8.44 -11.58
C GLU A 11 14.29 -7.77 -10.24
N LEU A 12 13.28 -6.90 -10.24
CA LEU A 12 12.61 -6.50 -9.01
C LEU A 12 11.93 -7.77 -8.50
N ALA A 13 12.70 -8.61 -7.80
CA ALA A 13 12.16 -9.51 -6.81
C ALA A 13 11.57 -8.59 -5.73
N LEU A 14 10.35 -8.12 -5.98
CA LEU A 14 9.43 -7.70 -4.94
C LEU A 14 9.30 -8.93 -4.05
N SER A 15 10.18 -9.03 -3.06
CA SER A 15 9.91 -9.78 -1.85
C SER A 15 8.69 -9.10 -1.24
N LEU A 16 7.51 -9.43 -1.77
CA LEU A 16 6.24 -9.35 -1.09
C LEU A 16 6.38 -10.35 0.05
N ASP A 17 7.21 -10.01 1.02
CA ASP A 17 7.08 -10.58 2.33
C ASP A 17 5.73 -10.06 2.81
N PRO A 18 4.69 -10.91 2.92
CA PRO A 18 3.38 -10.47 3.40
C PRO A 18 3.48 -9.87 4.80
N THR A 19 4.61 -10.06 5.51
CA THR A 19 4.93 -9.41 6.80
C THR A 19 5.75 -8.13 6.67
N GLY A 20 6.37 -7.85 5.51
CA GLY A 20 7.38 -6.81 5.33
C GLY A 20 6.92 -5.48 4.72
N TYR A 21 5.79 -5.43 3.99
CA TYR A 21 5.24 -4.15 3.51
C TYR A 21 4.54 -3.28 4.57
N PRO A 22 3.95 -3.82 5.67
CA PRO A 22 3.56 -2.99 6.80
C PRO A 22 4.73 -2.69 7.75
N SER A 23 5.99 -2.75 7.29
CA SER A 23 7.15 -2.38 8.11
C SER A 23 7.41 -0.87 8.18
N GLY A 24 6.71 -0.06 7.39
CA GLY A 24 7.00 1.38 7.24
C GLY A 24 8.25 1.67 6.40
N LYS A 25 8.89 0.65 5.81
CA LYS A 25 10.06 0.82 4.94
C LYS A 25 9.73 1.70 3.73
N ASP A 26 10.63 2.62 3.42
CA ASP A 26 10.43 3.67 2.41
C ASP A 26 9.19 4.55 2.68
N ASN A 27 8.78 4.65 3.96
CA ASN A 27 7.56 5.32 4.41
C ASN A 27 6.26 4.78 3.81
N ILE A 28 6.28 3.56 3.25
CA ILE A 28 5.09 2.92 2.68
C ILE A 28 4.25 2.33 3.81
N VAL A 29 2.99 2.73 3.88
CA VAL A 29 2.05 2.34 4.94
C VAL A 29 0.88 1.50 4.44
N TRP A 30 0.65 1.48 3.12
CA TRP A 30 -0.39 0.68 2.47
C TRP A 30 -0.05 0.35 1.03
N GLY A 31 -0.59 -0.78 0.54
CA GLY A 31 -0.53 -1.19 -0.86
C GLY A 31 -1.84 -1.84 -1.31
N THR A 32 -2.31 -1.50 -2.51
CA THR A 32 -3.54 -2.05 -3.10
C THR A 32 -3.47 -2.05 -4.62
N PHE A 33 -4.19 -2.99 -5.25
CA PHE A 33 -4.40 -3.00 -6.71
C PHE A 33 -5.63 -2.18 -7.14
N ASP A 34 -6.43 -1.67 -6.19
CA ASP A 34 -7.60 -0.85 -6.43
C ASP A 34 -7.30 0.65 -6.21
N ALA A 35 -7.41 1.44 -7.28
CA ALA A 35 -7.23 2.89 -7.22
C ALA A 35 -8.20 3.56 -6.23
N ARG A 36 -9.45 3.09 -6.14
CA ARG A 36 -10.46 3.64 -5.23
C ARG A 36 -10.04 3.43 -3.78
N GLN A 37 -9.52 2.24 -3.45
CA GLN A 37 -8.99 2.00 -2.10
C GLN A 37 -7.86 2.97 -1.77
N ALA A 38 -6.89 3.12 -2.69
CA ALA A 38 -5.75 4.00 -2.49
C ALA A 38 -6.17 5.46 -2.21
N GLU A 39 -7.04 6.02 -3.06
CA GLU A 39 -7.51 7.40 -2.91
C GLU A 39 -8.37 7.60 -1.66
N THR A 40 -9.23 6.61 -1.33
CA THR A 40 -10.12 6.70 -0.16
C THR A 40 -9.31 6.67 1.14
N ILE A 41 -8.37 5.73 1.26
CA ILE A 41 -7.50 5.62 2.43
C ILE A 41 -6.62 6.87 2.55
N ALA A 42 -6.09 7.38 1.43
CA ALA A 42 -5.31 8.62 1.42
C ALA A 42 -6.14 9.82 1.91
N GLY A 43 -7.40 9.93 1.48
CA GLY A 43 -8.33 10.94 1.97
C GLY A 43 -8.59 10.84 3.47
N SER A 44 -8.72 9.63 4.01
CA SER A 44 -8.91 9.40 5.45
C SER A 44 -7.67 9.75 6.27
N LEU A 45 -6.47 9.41 5.79
CA LEU A 45 -5.21 9.84 6.42
C LEU A 45 -5.09 11.36 6.44
N LYS A 46 -5.43 12.03 5.33
CA LYS A 46 -5.44 13.49 5.25
C LYS A 46 -6.39 14.13 6.26
N ALA A 47 -7.56 13.52 6.52
CA ALA A 47 -8.48 13.99 7.55
C ALA A 47 -7.88 13.90 8.96
N GLN A 48 -6.93 12.98 9.19
CA GLN A 48 -6.13 12.88 10.42
C GLN A 48 -4.89 13.80 10.42
N GLN A 49 -4.80 14.74 9.46
CA GLN A 49 -3.61 15.59 9.24
C GLN A 49 -2.35 14.83 8.84
N ILE A 50 -2.46 13.58 8.38
CA ILE A 50 -1.34 12.79 7.88
C ILE A 50 -1.28 12.94 6.36
N VAL A 51 -0.19 13.52 5.86
CA VAL A 51 0.00 13.72 4.42
C VAL A 51 0.61 12.47 3.81
N CYS A 52 -0.09 11.88 2.83
CA CYS A 52 0.43 10.75 2.07
C CYS A 52 0.40 11.04 0.56
N GLN A 53 1.31 10.37 -0.15
CA GLN A 53 1.39 10.36 -1.60
C GLN A 53 1.00 8.98 -2.11
N VAL A 54 0.12 8.95 -3.11
CA VAL A 54 -0.21 7.73 -3.85
C VAL A 54 0.80 7.56 -4.98
N GLN A 55 1.71 6.61 -4.81
CA GLN A 55 2.67 6.21 -5.84
C GLN A 55 2.10 5.05 -6.66
N LYS A 56 2.32 5.08 -7.97
CA LYS A 56 1.89 4.00 -8.88
C LYS A 56 3.11 3.22 -9.35
N LYS A 57 3.12 1.91 -9.13
CA LYS A 57 4.12 0.99 -9.67
C LYS A 57 3.45 0.00 -10.61
N LYS A 58 3.95 -0.11 -11.83
CA LYS A 58 3.49 -1.15 -12.77
C LYS A 58 4.14 -2.47 -12.38
N ILE A 59 3.32 -3.52 -12.22
CA ILE A 59 3.75 -4.89 -11.97
C ILE A 59 3.09 -5.77 -13.02
N SER A 60 3.86 -6.21 -14.01
CA SER A 60 3.34 -6.93 -15.18
C SER A 60 2.20 -6.12 -15.85
N THR A 61 1.00 -6.68 -15.94
CA THR A 61 -0.21 -6.04 -16.49
C THR A 61 -0.99 -5.21 -15.46
N ASN A 62 -0.64 -5.31 -14.17
CA ASN A 62 -1.39 -4.67 -13.09
C ASN A 62 -0.68 -3.40 -12.61
N THR A 63 -1.46 -2.50 -12.00
CA THR A 63 -0.92 -1.32 -11.32
C THR A 63 -1.08 -1.51 -9.82
N LEU A 64 0.05 -1.48 -9.10
CA LEU A 64 0.08 -1.41 -7.65
C LEU A 64 0.10 0.05 -7.23
N TYR A 65 -0.83 0.42 -6.37
CA TYR A 65 -0.92 1.73 -5.72
C TYR A 65 -0.33 1.61 -4.33
N LEU A 66 0.63 2.46 -4.01
CA LEU A 66 1.34 2.49 -2.74
C LEU A 66 1.09 3.83 -2.06
N LEU A 67 0.73 3.82 -0.79
CA LEU A 67 0.61 5.04 0.00
C LEU A 67 1.90 5.21 0.78
N ALA A 68 2.60 6.32 0.54
CA ALA A 68 3.81 6.69 1.25
C ALA A 68 3.60 7.99 2.02
N VAL A 69 4.01 8.05 3.28
CA VAL A 69 3.98 9.29 4.08
C VAL A 69 5.28 10.08 3.91
N GLY A 70 5.25 11.37 4.23
CA GLY A 70 6.41 12.25 4.11
C GLY A 70 7.50 11.97 5.15
N GLU A 71 7.09 11.65 6.37
CA GLU A 71 7.99 11.49 7.52
C GLU A 71 7.84 10.11 8.18
N GLU A 72 8.96 9.55 8.65
CA GLU A 72 8.99 8.23 9.31
C GLU A 72 8.12 8.20 10.57
N ARG A 73 8.06 9.31 11.33
CA ARG A 73 7.21 9.43 12.51
C ARG A 73 5.72 9.29 12.16
N GLU A 74 5.30 9.88 11.05
CA GLU A 74 3.93 9.77 10.55
C GLU A 74 3.64 8.35 10.06
N ALA A 75 4.65 7.56 9.70
CA ALA A 75 4.44 6.20 9.19
C ALA A 75 3.86 5.31 10.29
N SER A 76 4.37 5.40 11.51
CA SER A 76 3.82 4.66 12.65
C SER A 76 2.38 5.09 12.94
N GLU A 77 2.10 6.40 12.95
CA GLU A 77 0.76 6.93 13.23
C GLU A 77 -0.25 6.53 12.13
N ALA A 78 0.18 6.56 10.87
CA ALA A 78 -0.62 6.13 9.72
C ALA A 78 -0.90 4.63 9.77
N MET A 79 0.12 3.82 10.07
CA MET A 79 -0.04 2.37 10.23
C MET A 79 -1.02 2.07 11.37
N ASP A 80 -0.82 2.66 12.55
CA ASP A 80 -1.75 2.48 13.66
C ASP A 80 -3.19 2.88 13.28
N PHE A 81 -3.36 3.97 12.55
CA PHE A 81 -4.68 4.39 12.09
C PHE A 81 -5.31 3.40 11.09
N ILE A 82 -4.54 2.86 10.15
CA ILE A 82 -5.04 1.92 9.13
C ILE A 82 -5.37 0.55 9.75
N TRP A 83 -4.46 0.02 10.56
CA TRP A 83 -4.44 -1.39 10.94
C TRP A 83 -5.15 -1.70 12.26
N ARG A 84 -5.28 -0.73 13.18
CA ARG A 84 -5.70 -1.00 14.56
C ARG A 84 -7.17 -1.45 14.68
N GLU A 85 -7.37 -2.65 15.21
CA GLU A 85 -8.68 -3.30 15.40
C GLU A 85 -9.66 -2.59 16.35
N GLY A 86 -9.23 -1.57 17.11
CA GLY A 86 -10.07 -0.87 18.09
C GLY A 86 -10.62 0.47 17.60
N SER A 87 -9.72 1.34 17.16
CA SER A 87 -10.00 2.74 16.81
C SER A 87 -9.51 3.14 15.42
N GLY A 88 -8.90 2.21 14.69
CA GLY A 88 -8.43 2.41 13.31
C GLY A 88 -9.45 1.94 12.28
N LEU A 89 -9.02 1.92 11.02
CA LEU A 89 -9.85 1.52 9.88
C LEU A 89 -10.08 -0.01 9.83
N ARG A 90 -9.23 -0.80 10.49
CA ARG A 90 -9.28 -2.27 10.56
C ARG A 90 -9.17 -2.94 9.19
N LEU A 91 -8.43 -2.32 8.29
CA LEU A 91 -8.28 -2.80 6.92
C LEU A 91 -7.29 -3.97 6.85
N LYS A 92 -7.52 -4.87 5.91
CA LYS A 92 -6.61 -5.95 5.50
C LYS A 92 -6.17 -5.68 4.06
N PRO A 93 -4.90 -5.93 3.71
CA PRO A 93 -4.41 -5.65 2.38
C PRO A 93 -5.02 -6.62 1.37
N ASP A 94 -4.98 -6.26 0.09
CA ASP A 94 -5.57 -7.09 -0.97
C ASP A 94 -4.99 -8.51 -1.02
N TRP A 95 -3.71 -8.69 -0.67
CA TRP A 95 -3.08 -10.02 -0.61
C TRP A 95 -3.52 -10.90 0.58
N SER A 96 -4.42 -10.41 1.43
CA SER A 96 -5.11 -11.24 2.43
C SER A 96 -6.32 -12.00 1.86
N TYR A 97 -6.69 -11.73 0.61
CA TYR A 97 -7.83 -12.31 -0.08
C TYR A 97 -7.36 -13.16 -1.26
N ALA A 98 -8.21 -14.07 -1.73
CA ALA A 98 -7.87 -14.84 -2.92
C ALA A 98 -7.89 -13.95 -4.18
N ASP A 99 -7.18 -14.37 -5.22
CA ASP A 99 -7.12 -13.60 -6.46
C ASP A 99 -8.53 -13.39 -7.06
N GLY A 100 -8.83 -12.15 -7.44
CA GLY A 100 -10.16 -11.73 -7.91
C GLY A 100 -11.21 -11.52 -6.82
N GLU A 101 -10.93 -11.80 -5.55
CA GLU A 101 -11.83 -11.46 -4.46
C GLU A 101 -11.80 -9.97 -4.10
N MET A 102 -12.94 -9.48 -3.64
CA MET A 102 -13.09 -8.12 -3.17
C MET A 102 -12.49 -7.98 -1.76
N ASN A 103 -11.85 -6.84 -1.50
CA ASN A 103 -11.37 -6.51 -0.16
C ASN A 103 -12.55 -6.22 0.78
N THR A 104 -13.06 -7.25 1.44
CA THR A 104 -14.27 -7.12 2.27
C THR A 104 -14.07 -6.22 3.48
N SER A 105 -12.87 -6.13 4.04
CA SER A 105 -12.56 -5.19 5.12
C SER A 105 -12.74 -3.73 4.70
N PHE A 106 -12.32 -3.40 3.47
CA PHE A 106 -12.52 -2.07 2.92
C PHE A 106 -14.00 -1.78 2.68
N GLU A 107 -14.73 -2.74 2.10
CA GLU A 107 -16.16 -2.57 1.85
C GLU A 107 -16.97 -2.40 3.14
N LEU A 108 -16.67 -3.19 4.17
CA LEU A 108 -17.34 -3.04 5.47
C LEU A 108 -17.08 -1.65 6.04
N TRP A 109 -15.82 -1.20 6.01
CA TRP A 109 -15.44 0.12 6.51
C TRP A 109 -16.17 1.27 5.81
N ILE A 110 -16.15 1.34 4.47
CA ILE A 110 -16.81 2.45 3.73
C ILE A 110 -18.33 2.44 3.90
N ASN A 111 -18.92 1.28 4.23
CA ASN A 111 -20.35 1.13 4.50
C ASN A 111 -20.70 1.27 5.99
N GLY A 112 -19.72 1.58 6.86
CA GLY A 112 -19.92 1.80 8.29
C GLY A 112 -20.31 0.55 9.08
N ARG A 113 -19.81 -0.62 8.67
CA ARG A 113 -20.09 -1.92 9.28
C ARG A 113 -18.90 -2.52 10.03
#